data_AF-A0AB74JJL9-F1
#
_entry.id   AF-A0AB74JJL9-F1
#
_cell.length_a   1.000
_cell.length_b   1.000
_cell.length_c   1.000
_cell.angle_alpha   90.00
_cell.angle_beta   90.00
_cell.angle_gamma   90.00
#
_symmetry.space_group_name_H-M   'P 1'
#
loop_
_entity.id
_entity.type
_entity.pdbx_description
1 polymer ?
#
loop_
_entity_poly.entity_id
_entity_poly.type
_entity_poly.pdbx_seq_one_letter_code
_entity_poly.pdbx_strand_id
1 'polypeptide(L)'
;MSTRNRTPPLLEPYLRLPSEASQLLLTGVLDSSPQWLVTRLLRSAYTPSEETESPEEQDVSVILVSWLRHWEFWKSEARRGAGIDLARLAQQDKFVFVDGLTHLFPVATSNTAATPSPAAPSPTQKSLPVRNTPASPVPNRGGPLPSRGPVPSRGPPVPAQQPQAAQPQQPAQPTSQPQSTQPTNTSHLKDSSLASTYTTLSKTISTLLAKYPQRKIHLILDSPTLLLSTSASPSASALSSLLLSLRSLVSTTTLILESDTPFLSAALPDPSHLPTPLEAAHAAFVVQQAHISKWVLSLRPLDTGKARDVSGVIRVARGGAWDDDVEEEEEVKGQEKKELEALYFVQNDGGVKVFERGEASVG
;
A
#
# COMPACT_ATOMS: atom_id res chain seq x y z
N MET A 1 9.51 9.61 -26.67
CA MET A 1 8.89 9.33 -25.35
C MET A 1 9.99 9.04 -24.35
N SER A 2 9.93 9.59 -23.14
CA SER A 2 10.97 9.35 -22.12
C SER A 2 10.98 7.88 -21.70
N THR A 3 12.14 7.22 -21.78
CA THR A 3 12.36 5.81 -21.37
C THR A 3 12.11 5.58 -19.88
N ARG A 4 12.18 6.63 -19.07
CA ARG A 4 11.98 6.65 -17.62
C ARG A 4 10.70 5.98 -17.13
N ASN A 5 9.60 6.23 -17.83
CA ASN A 5 8.28 5.77 -17.39
C ASN A 5 7.94 4.38 -17.95
N ARG A 6 8.80 3.80 -18.81
CA ARG A 6 8.56 2.48 -19.41
C ARG A 6 8.63 1.41 -18.32
N THR A 7 7.90 0.33 -18.52
CA THR A 7 8.06 -0.88 -17.72
C THR A 7 9.47 -1.43 -17.96
N PRO A 8 10.24 -1.76 -16.90
CA PRO A 8 11.54 -2.40 -17.07
C PRO A 8 11.40 -3.69 -17.89
N PRO A 9 12.27 -3.97 -18.89
CA PRO A 9 12.10 -5.11 -19.80
C PRO A 9 11.97 -6.46 -19.09
N LEU A 10 12.76 -6.68 -18.03
CA LEU A 10 12.69 -7.90 -17.22
C LEU A 10 11.33 -8.13 -16.55
N LEU A 11 10.53 -7.08 -16.37
CA LEU A 11 9.21 -7.16 -15.73
C LEU A 11 8.06 -6.98 -16.72
N GLU A 12 8.34 -6.65 -17.98
CA GLU A 12 7.33 -6.39 -19.00
C GLU A 12 6.37 -7.59 -19.18
N PRO A 13 6.81 -8.86 -19.20
CA PRO A 13 5.91 -10.01 -19.34
C PRO A 13 4.95 -10.22 -18.14
N TYR A 14 5.32 -9.76 -16.95
CA TYR A 14 4.57 -10.02 -15.70
C TYR A 14 3.62 -8.89 -15.31
N LEU A 15 3.85 -7.69 -15.86
CA LEU A 15 3.07 -6.49 -15.57
C LEU A 15 2.06 -6.14 -16.67
N ARG A 16 1.87 -7.04 -17.63
CA ARG A 16 0.73 -7.00 -18.55
C ARG A 16 -0.55 -7.36 -17.80
N LEU A 17 -1.69 -6.92 -18.33
CA LEU A 17 -2.98 -7.35 -17.80
C LEU A 17 -3.04 -8.89 -17.80
N PRO A 18 -3.31 -9.53 -16.66
CA PRO A 18 -3.36 -10.98 -16.58
C PRO A 18 -4.45 -11.59 -17.48
N SER A 19 -4.40 -12.91 -17.71
CA SER A 19 -5.49 -13.63 -18.38
C SER A 19 -6.80 -13.52 -17.59
N GLU A 20 -7.96 -13.72 -18.22
CA GLU A 20 -9.25 -13.59 -17.55
C GLU A 20 -9.35 -14.46 -16.28
N ALA A 21 -10.02 -13.92 -15.26
CA ALA A 21 -10.19 -14.47 -13.91
C ALA A 21 -8.89 -14.70 -13.09
N SER A 22 -7.72 -14.31 -13.61
CA SER A 22 -6.46 -14.51 -12.90
C SER A 22 -6.13 -13.38 -11.90
N GLN A 23 -5.28 -13.73 -10.94
CA GLN A 23 -4.86 -12.87 -9.84
C GLN A 23 -3.34 -12.68 -9.84
N LEU A 24 -2.91 -11.42 -9.72
CA LEU A 24 -1.53 -11.03 -9.50
C LEU A 24 -1.35 -10.60 -8.04
N LEU A 25 -0.34 -11.13 -7.35
CA LEU A 25 -0.01 -10.70 -6.00
C LEU A 25 1.30 -9.93 -5.97
N LEU A 26 1.25 -8.71 -5.46
CA LEU A 26 2.40 -7.89 -5.13
C LEU A 26 2.59 -7.90 -3.62
N THR A 27 3.80 -8.23 -3.18
CA THR A 27 4.17 -8.18 -1.76
C THR A 27 5.37 -7.28 -1.57
N GLY A 28 5.41 -6.58 -0.44
CA GLY A 28 6.55 -5.78 -0.04
C GLY A 28 6.67 -5.71 1.47
N VAL A 29 7.66 -4.95 1.91
CA VAL A 29 7.86 -4.58 3.32
C VAL A 29 7.91 -3.06 3.41
N LEU A 30 7.86 -2.51 4.62
CA LEU A 30 7.81 -1.07 4.83
C LEU A 30 8.93 -0.30 4.10
N ASP A 31 10.15 -0.84 4.10
CA ASP A 31 11.33 -0.27 3.43
C ASP A 31 11.44 -0.61 1.92
N SER A 32 10.55 -1.45 1.39
CA SER A 32 10.58 -1.91 0.00
C SER A 32 9.17 -2.13 -0.51
N SER A 33 8.55 -1.01 -0.88
CA SER A 33 7.12 -0.93 -1.10
C SER A 33 6.73 -1.09 -2.58
N PRO A 34 5.66 -1.84 -2.91
CA PRO A 34 5.33 -2.23 -4.28
C PRO A 34 4.52 -1.21 -5.09
N GLN A 35 4.26 0.01 -4.59
CA GLN A 35 3.41 0.98 -5.31
C GLN A 35 3.97 1.35 -6.69
N TRP A 36 5.29 1.38 -6.87
CA TRP A 36 5.86 1.68 -8.17
C TRP A 36 5.49 0.62 -9.22
N LEU A 37 5.33 -0.65 -8.83
CA LEU A 37 4.82 -1.72 -9.70
C LEU A 37 3.37 -1.44 -10.10
N VAL A 38 2.54 -0.95 -9.17
CA VAL A 38 1.15 -0.55 -9.46
C VAL A 38 1.11 0.57 -10.51
N THR A 39 2.02 1.54 -10.45
CA THR A 39 2.10 2.57 -11.52
C THR A 39 2.45 1.96 -12.88
N ARG A 40 3.29 0.92 -12.92
CA ARG A 40 3.64 0.20 -14.17
C ARG A 40 2.48 -0.65 -14.68
N LEU A 41 1.71 -1.29 -13.79
CA LEU A 41 0.46 -1.97 -14.13
C LEU A 41 -0.57 -1.01 -14.73
N LEU A 42 -0.78 0.14 -14.08
CA LEU A 42 -1.66 1.20 -14.60
C LEU A 42 -1.20 1.64 -16.00
N ARG A 43 0.11 1.78 -16.23
CA ARG A 43 0.63 2.08 -17.56
C ARG A 43 0.31 0.99 -18.56
N SER A 44 0.58 -0.26 -18.22
CA SER A 44 0.32 -1.37 -19.11
C SER A 44 -1.16 -1.50 -19.46
N ALA A 45 -2.06 -1.19 -18.53
CA ALA A 45 -3.50 -1.27 -18.76
C ALA A 45 -4.03 -0.24 -19.79
N TYR A 46 -3.30 0.86 -20.00
CA TYR A 46 -3.72 1.93 -20.93
C TYR A 46 -2.75 2.16 -22.09
N THR A 47 -1.68 1.37 -22.18
CA THR A 47 -0.75 1.41 -23.31
C THR A 47 -1.15 0.28 -24.25
N PRO A 48 -1.43 0.56 -25.53
CA PRO A 48 -1.79 -0.51 -26.45
C PRO A 48 -0.62 -1.46 -26.64
N SER A 49 -0.88 -2.76 -26.47
CA SER A 49 0.03 -3.81 -26.90
C SER A 49 -0.01 -3.90 -28.42
N GLU A 50 1.15 -3.95 -29.07
CA GLU A 50 1.26 -4.20 -30.52
C GLU A 50 0.71 -5.58 -30.92
N GLU A 51 0.54 -6.47 -29.94
CA GLU A 51 0.05 -7.85 -30.09
C GLU A 51 -1.49 -7.94 -30.12
N THR A 52 -2.23 -6.88 -29.82
CA THR A 52 -3.70 -6.95 -29.82
C THR A 52 -4.23 -6.55 -31.20
N GLU A 53 -4.72 -7.55 -31.93
CA GLU A 53 -5.24 -7.40 -33.30
C GLU A 53 -6.50 -6.54 -33.37
N SER A 54 -7.22 -6.35 -32.25
CA SER A 54 -8.41 -5.50 -32.17
C SER A 54 -8.31 -4.41 -31.07
N PRO A 55 -8.50 -3.12 -31.40
CA PRO A 55 -8.50 -2.05 -30.39
C PRO A 55 -9.67 -2.14 -29.39
N GLU A 56 -10.68 -2.98 -29.66
CA GLU A 56 -11.84 -3.21 -28.79
C GLU A 56 -11.51 -4.13 -27.59
N GLU A 57 -10.55 -5.05 -27.74
CA GLU A 57 -10.12 -5.96 -26.67
C GLU A 57 -9.37 -5.27 -25.53
N GLN A 58 -8.84 -4.06 -25.76
CA GLN A 58 -8.07 -3.27 -24.79
C GLN A 58 -8.86 -2.16 -24.10
N ASP A 59 -10.19 -2.08 -24.27
CA ASP A 59 -10.96 -1.09 -23.52
C ASP A 59 -11.16 -1.55 -22.06
N VAL A 60 -10.20 -1.15 -21.23
CA VAL A 60 -10.11 -1.55 -19.81
C VAL A 60 -10.43 -0.37 -18.92
N SER A 61 -11.26 -0.62 -17.91
CA SER A 61 -11.43 0.28 -16.78
C SER A 61 -10.74 -0.30 -15.54
N VAL A 62 -9.96 0.53 -14.84
CA VAL A 62 -9.28 0.13 -13.61
C VAL A 62 -10.01 0.70 -12.41
N ILE A 63 -10.35 -0.15 -11.45
CA ILE A 63 -10.86 0.24 -10.14
C ILE A 63 -9.73 0.05 -9.13
N LEU A 64 -9.22 1.14 -8.57
CA LEU A 64 -8.20 1.10 -7.51
C LEU A 64 -8.84 1.42 -6.17
N VAL A 65 -8.81 0.45 -5.27
CA VAL A 65 -9.26 0.58 -3.88
C VAL A 65 -8.04 0.61 -2.98
N SER A 66 -7.91 1.62 -2.14
CA SER A 66 -6.76 1.73 -1.22
C SER A 66 -7.22 2.01 0.20
N TRP A 67 -6.68 1.22 1.14
CA TRP A 67 -6.93 1.35 2.57
C TRP A 67 -5.85 2.15 3.31
N LEU A 68 -4.70 2.40 2.67
CA LEU A 68 -3.57 3.11 3.31
C LEU A 68 -3.19 4.41 2.62
N ARG A 69 -3.69 4.68 1.41
CA ARG A 69 -3.27 5.82 0.58
C ARG A 69 -4.46 6.54 -0.03
N HIS A 70 -4.42 7.86 0.04
CA HIS A 70 -5.47 8.72 -0.51
C HIS A 70 -5.27 8.98 -2.01
N TRP A 71 -6.28 9.58 -2.65
CA TRP A 71 -6.30 9.90 -4.09
C TRP A 71 -5.04 10.66 -4.57
N GLU A 72 -4.63 11.72 -3.85
CA GLU A 72 -3.53 12.58 -4.30
C GLU A 72 -2.18 11.83 -4.32
N PHE A 73 -1.99 10.85 -3.42
CA PHE A 73 -0.85 9.93 -3.50
C PHE A 73 -0.85 9.19 -4.84
N TRP A 74 -1.93 8.50 -5.19
CA TRP A 74 -1.98 7.70 -6.42
C TRP A 74 -1.91 8.55 -7.69
N LYS A 75 -2.54 9.72 -7.68
CA LYS A 75 -2.47 10.70 -8.77
C LYS A 75 -1.04 11.21 -9.00
N SER A 76 -0.33 11.56 -7.93
CA SER A 76 1.06 12.02 -8.02
C SER A 76 1.99 10.89 -8.44
N GLU A 77 1.85 9.69 -7.88
CA GLU A 77 2.66 8.51 -8.23
C GLU A 77 2.46 8.06 -9.68
N ALA A 78 1.22 7.99 -10.16
CA ALA A 78 0.94 7.60 -11.55
C ALA A 78 1.47 8.66 -12.53
N ARG A 79 1.38 9.95 -12.20
CA ARG A 79 1.95 11.01 -13.04
C ARG A 79 3.47 10.95 -13.07
N ARG A 80 4.10 10.74 -11.91
CA ARG A 80 5.55 10.70 -11.73
C ARG A 80 6.18 9.45 -12.35
N GLY A 81 5.65 8.27 -12.02
CA GLY A 81 6.21 6.98 -12.40
C GLY A 81 5.76 6.50 -13.78
N ALA A 82 4.51 6.77 -14.16
CA ALA A 82 3.94 6.24 -15.40
C ALA A 82 3.67 7.31 -16.47
N GLY A 83 3.66 8.59 -16.10
CA GLY A 83 3.28 9.68 -17.01
C GLY A 83 1.78 9.70 -17.32
N ILE A 84 0.96 9.10 -16.47
CA ILE A 84 -0.48 8.96 -16.68
C ILE A 84 -1.21 10.05 -15.88
N ASP A 85 -2.24 10.63 -16.50
CA ASP A 85 -3.16 11.54 -15.84
C ASP A 85 -4.41 10.79 -15.37
N LEU A 86 -4.41 10.36 -14.10
CA LEU A 86 -5.56 9.64 -13.51
C LEU A 86 -6.82 10.50 -13.46
N ALA A 87 -6.70 11.83 -13.34
CA ALA A 87 -7.88 12.71 -13.31
C ALA A 87 -8.56 12.73 -14.68
N ARG A 88 -7.77 12.77 -15.76
CA ARG A 88 -8.30 12.65 -17.13
C ARG A 88 -8.94 11.29 -17.39
N LEU A 89 -8.32 10.20 -16.93
CA LEU A 89 -8.89 8.85 -17.07
C LEU A 89 -10.17 8.68 -16.24
N ALA A 90 -10.24 9.31 -15.08
CA ALA A 90 -11.44 9.30 -14.26
C ALA A 90 -12.61 10.00 -14.96
N GLN A 91 -12.38 11.14 -15.62
CA GLN A 91 -13.40 11.82 -16.43
C GLN A 91 -13.92 10.97 -17.61
N GLN A 92 -13.15 9.99 -18.06
CA GLN A 92 -13.50 9.06 -19.15
C GLN A 92 -14.09 7.73 -18.64
N ASP A 93 -14.28 7.59 -17.33
CA ASP A 93 -14.67 6.35 -16.65
C ASP A 93 -13.73 5.16 -16.96
N LYS A 94 -12.49 5.47 -17.32
CA LYS A 94 -11.41 4.48 -17.48
C LYS A 94 -10.69 4.19 -16.16
N PHE A 95 -10.79 5.09 -15.19
CA PHE A 95 -10.22 4.94 -13.86
C PHE A 95 -11.24 5.31 -12.79
N VAL A 96 -11.39 4.47 -11.77
CA VAL A 96 -12.22 4.75 -10.60
C VAL A 96 -11.37 4.55 -9.35
N PHE A 97 -11.39 5.54 -8.47
CA PHE A 97 -10.71 5.43 -7.18
C PHE A 97 -11.73 5.26 -6.06
N VAL A 98 -11.52 4.25 -5.23
CA VAL A 98 -12.31 3.99 -4.03
C VAL A 98 -11.43 4.20 -2.81
N ASP A 99 -11.75 5.24 -2.04
CA ASP A 99 -11.05 5.60 -0.82
C ASP A 99 -11.55 4.75 0.36
N GLY A 100 -10.69 3.82 0.78
CA GLY A 100 -10.90 2.97 1.96
C GLY A 100 -10.24 3.50 3.23
N LEU A 101 -9.76 4.74 3.25
CA LEU A 101 -9.03 5.33 4.39
C LEU A 101 -9.81 6.46 5.06
N THR A 102 -10.19 7.50 4.29
CA THR A 102 -10.61 8.80 4.86
C THR A 102 -11.89 8.73 5.71
N HIS A 103 -12.83 7.86 5.34
CA HIS A 103 -14.14 7.72 6.00
C HIS A 103 -14.37 6.33 6.59
N LEU A 104 -13.32 5.52 6.73
CA LEU A 104 -13.44 4.14 7.22
C LEU A 104 -13.87 4.07 8.69
N PHE A 105 -13.53 5.09 9.49
CA PHE A 105 -13.88 5.18 10.91
C PHE A 105 -14.72 6.44 11.16
N PRO A 106 -16.06 6.34 11.12
CA PRO A 106 -16.91 7.47 11.41
C PRO A 106 -16.72 7.92 12.86
N VAL A 107 -16.45 9.21 13.06
CA VAL A 107 -16.46 9.80 14.40
C VAL A 107 -17.92 9.82 14.89
N ALA A 108 -18.21 9.15 16.00
CA ALA A 108 -19.51 9.27 16.65
C ALA A 108 -19.67 10.73 17.12
N THR A 109 -20.39 11.55 16.36
CA THR A 109 -20.80 12.87 16.82
C THR A 109 -21.83 12.67 17.92
N SER A 110 -21.41 12.74 19.18
CA SER A 110 -22.31 12.77 20.32
C SER A 110 -23.09 14.09 20.31
N ASN A 111 -24.16 14.17 19.52
CA ASN A 111 -25.22 15.15 19.75
C ASN A 111 -26.06 14.68 20.93
N THR A 112 -25.49 14.75 22.12
CA THR A 112 -26.26 14.59 23.36
C THR A 112 -26.78 15.97 23.74
N ALA A 113 -27.96 16.33 23.19
CA ALA A 113 -28.79 17.32 23.84
C ALA A 113 -29.14 16.76 25.23
N ALA A 114 -28.51 17.32 26.26
CA ALA A 114 -28.67 16.89 27.63
C ALA A 114 -30.10 17.20 28.12
N THR A 115 -30.91 16.16 28.29
CA THR A 115 -32.13 16.22 29.09
C THR A 115 -31.77 15.75 30.50
N PRO A 116 -31.94 16.55 31.57
CA PRO A 116 -31.60 16.11 32.92
C PRO A 116 -32.74 15.24 33.47
N SER A 117 -32.43 14.01 33.89
CA SER A 117 -33.31 13.20 34.73
C SER A 117 -32.48 12.28 35.64
N PRO A 118 -33.00 11.90 36.82
CA PRO A 118 -32.21 11.90 38.04
C PRO A 118 -31.44 10.60 38.34
N ALA A 119 -30.38 10.81 39.10
CA ALA A 119 -29.45 9.89 39.73
C ALA A 119 -29.87 8.40 39.86
N ALA A 120 -29.09 7.55 39.20
CA ALA A 120 -28.83 6.17 39.62
C ALA A 120 -27.30 5.97 39.69
N PRO A 121 -26.79 5.16 40.65
CA PRO A 121 -25.37 5.11 40.98
C PRO A 121 -24.54 4.49 39.84
N SER A 122 -23.45 5.19 39.51
CA SER A 122 -22.45 4.86 38.50
C SER A 122 -21.83 3.47 38.67
N PRO A 123 -21.67 2.66 37.61
CA PRO A 123 -20.74 1.54 37.65
C PRO A 123 -19.31 2.10 37.60
N THR A 124 -18.48 1.67 38.56
CA THR A 124 -17.05 1.97 38.64
C THR A 124 -16.34 1.65 37.32
N GLN A 125 -15.85 2.70 36.65
CA GLN A 125 -14.88 2.55 35.57
C GLN A 125 -13.62 1.86 36.12
N LYS A 126 -13.35 0.63 35.68
CA LYS A 126 -12.06 0.00 35.89
C LYS A 126 -11.06 0.68 34.95
N SER A 127 -10.33 1.67 35.47
CA SER A 127 -9.12 2.17 34.84
C SER A 127 -8.09 1.03 34.79
N LEU A 128 -7.48 0.81 33.63
CA LEU A 128 -6.30 -0.05 33.49
C LEU A 128 -5.20 0.48 34.44
N PRO A 129 -4.55 -0.38 35.24
CA PRO A 129 -3.50 0.09 36.13
C PRO A 129 -2.28 0.56 35.32
N VAL A 130 -1.94 1.85 35.44
CA VAL A 130 -0.63 2.39 35.08
C VAL A 130 0.39 1.73 35.99
N ARG A 131 1.22 0.85 35.43
CA ARG A 131 2.37 0.29 36.13
C ARG A 131 3.45 1.37 36.25
N ASN A 132 3.48 2.06 37.38
CA ASN A 132 4.66 2.82 37.81
C ASN A 132 5.82 1.82 37.99
N THR A 133 6.79 1.84 37.09
CA THR A 133 8.09 1.19 37.30
C THR A 133 8.99 2.16 38.08
N PRO A 134 9.53 1.79 39.25
CA PRO A 134 10.64 2.52 39.84
C PRO A 134 11.90 2.27 39.00
N ALA A 135 12.57 3.36 38.63
CA ALA A 135 13.87 3.34 37.96
C ALA A 135 14.87 2.53 38.81
N SER A 136 15.47 1.51 38.23
CA SER A 136 16.66 0.85 38.78
C SER A 136 17.93 1.41 38.14
N PRO A 137 19.04 1.50 38.90
CA PRO A 137 20.17 2.37 38.59
C PRO A 137 21.12 1.75 37.55
N VAL A 138 21.63 2.60 36.67
CA VAL A 138 22.72 2.28 35.74
C VAL A 138 24.03 2.16 36.52
N PRO A 139 24.82 1.07 36.38
CA PRO A 139 26.12 0.97 37.05
C PRO A 139 27.16 1.84 36.35
N ASN A 140 27.71 2.78 37.12
CA ASN A 140 28.85 3.60 36.75
C ASN A 140 30.12 2.73 36.76
N ARG A 141 30.73 2.45 35.60
CA ARG A 141 32.10 1.93 35.52
C ARG A 141 32.97 2.95 34.80
N GLY A 142 33.68 3.73 35.60
CA GLY A 142 34.67 4.70 35.15
C GLY A 142 35.95 4.04 34.63
N GLY A 143 36.48 4.63 33.56
CA GLY A 143 37.86 4.50 33.10
C GLY A 143 38.28 5.86 32.52
N PRO A 144 39.52 6.34 32.76
CA PRO A 144 39.89 7.71 32.45
C PRO A 144 40.25 7.87 30.95
N LEU A 145 39.78 8.97 30.34
CA LEU A 145 40.26 9.47 29.04
C LEU A 145 40.91 10.85 29.21
N PRO A 146 41.92 11.19 28.39
CA PRO A 146 42.92 12.19 28.70
C PRO A 146 42.50 13.64 28.42
N SER A 147 43.13 14.54 29.16
CA SER A 147 43.04 16.01 29.12
C SER A 147 43.28 16.62 27.74
N ARG A 148 42.32 17.43 27.26
CA ARG A 148 42.52 18.42 26.19
C ARG A 148 42.72 19.81 26.79
N GLY A 149 43.69 20.54 26.26
CA GLY A 149 44.27 21.78 26.76
C GLY A 149 43.41 23.05 26.59
N PRO A 150 44.00 24.23 26.88
CA PRO A 150 43.26 25.44 27.24
C PRO A 150 42.72 26.24 26.05
N VAL A 151 41.60 26.89 26.32
CA VAL A 151 40.83 27.80 25.46
C VAL A 151 41.43 29.22 25.52
N PRO A 152 41.56 29.97 24.40
CA PRO A 152 41.85 31.39 24.45
C PRO A 152 40.59 32.26 24.51
N SER A 153 40.78 33.39 25.16
CA SER A 153 39.84 34.31 25.79
C SER A 153 39.34 35.48 24.92
N ARG A 154 38.09 35.90 25.21
CA ARG A 154 37.54 37.27 25.32
C ARG A 154 37.27 38.13 24.06
N GLY A 155 35.99 38.44 23.87
CA GLY A 155 35.48 39.68 23.23
C GLY A 155 34.62 40.50 24.24
N PRO A 156 34.37 41.80 24.00
CA PRO A 156 33.86 42.75 25.01
C PRO A 156 32.32 42.74 25.20
N PRO A 157 31.80 43.33 26.30
CA PRO A 157 30.42 43.13 26.75
C PRO A 157 29.44 44.11 26.12
N VAL A 158 28.18 43.68 25.93
CA VAL A 158 27.05 44.53 25.51
C VAL A 158 26.00 44.53 26.65
N PRO A 159 25.33 45.66 26.97
CA PRO A 159 24.61 45.83 28.24
C PRO A 159 23.29 45.03 28.30
N ALA A 160 23.00 44.52 29.50
CA ALA A 160 21.79 43.78 29.82
C ALA A 160 20.53 44.68 29.76
N GLN A 161 19.55 44.29 28.94
CA GLN A 161 18.17 44.76 29.05
C GLN A 161 17.33 43.72 29.78
N GLN A 162 16.57 44.18 30.77
CA GLN A 162 15.61 43.39 31.55
C GLN A 162 14.50 42.80 30.66
N PRO A 163 13.96 41.61 30.95
CA PRO A 163 12.79 41.11 30.24
C PRO A 163 11.54 41.92 30.63
N GLN A 164 10.97 42.65 29.68
CA GLN A 164 9.61 43.18 29.77
C GLN A 164 8.60 42.02 29.63
N ALA A 165 7.63 41.96 30.53
CA ALA A 165 6.53 41.02 30.49
C ALA A 165 5.66 41.24 29.24
N ALA A 166 5.63 40.26 28.34
CA ALA A 166 4.70 40.23 27.22
C ALA A 166 3.31 39.79 27.72
N GLN A 167 2.29 40.59 27.43
CA GLN A 167 0.88 40.29 27.65
C GLN A 167 0.43 39.11 26.76
N PRO A 168 -0.55 38.29 27.20
CA PRO A 168 -1.01 37.14 26.43
C PRO A 168 -1.77 37.60 25.17
N GLN A 169 -1.21 37.28 23.99
CA GLN A 169 -1.92 37.35 22.71
C GLN A 169 -2.94 36.21 22.63
N GLN A 170 -4.17 36.57 22.22
CA GLN A 170 -5.27 35.66 21.91
C GLN A 170 -4.86 34.59 20.88
N PRO A 171 -5.39 33.36 20.98
CA PRO A 171 -5.09 32.31 20.01
C PRO A 171 -5.65 32.70 18.63
N ALA A 172 -4.74 32.75 17.65
CA ALA A 172 -5.09 32.87 16.24
C ALA A 172 -6.00 31.71 15.82
N GLN A 173 -7.07 32.04 15.11
CA GLN A 173 -7.97 31.07 14.49
C GLN A 173 -7.18 30.16 13.54
N PRO A 174 -7.51 28.85 13.47
CA PRO A 174 -6.88 27.96 12.51
C PRO A 174 -7.27 28.40 11.10
N THR A 175 -6.29 28.89 10.36
CA THR A 175 -6.36 29.04 8.90
C THR A 175 -6.83 27.72 8.29
N SER A 176 -7.95 27.79 7.59
CA SER A 176 -8.52 26.72 6.79
C SER A 176 -7.45 26.12 5.89
N GLN A 177 -7.23 24.81 6.03
CA GLN A 177 -6.46 24.03 5.07
C GLN A 177 -7.08 24.21 3.67
N PRO A 178 -6.28 24.34 2.60
CA PRO A 178 -6.82 24.41 1.25
C PRO A 178 -7.57 23.10 0.97
N GLN A 179 -8.89 23.23 0.72
CA GLN A 179 -9.73 22.12 0.28
C GLN A 179 -9.10 21.53 -0.97
N SER A 180 -8.64 20.28 -0.88
CA SER A 180 -8.24 19.51 -2.06
C SER A 180 -9.47 19.38 -2.95
N THR A 181 -9.36 19.86 -4.18
CA THR A 181 -10.37 19.61 -5.22
C THR A 181 -10.34 18.12 -5.54
N GLN A 182 -11.10 17.32 -4.80
CA GLN A 182 -11.30 15.91 -5.10
C GLN A 182 -12.01 15.79 -6.46
N PRO A 183 -11.60 14.86 -7.34
CA PRO A 183 -12.29 14.61 -8.59
C PRO A 183 -13.72 14.15 -8.33
N THR A 184 -14.60 14.38 -9.30
CA THR A 184 -16.03 13.98 -9.26
C THR A 184 -16.25 12.46 -9.17
N ASN A 185 -15.23 11.63 -9.44
CA ASN A 185 -15.32 10.17 -9.54
C ASN A 185 -14.51 9.44 -8.46
N THR A 186 -14.43 10.00 -7.24
CA THR A 186 -13.95 9.26 -6.06
C THR A 186 -15.14 8.76 -5.25
N SER A 187 -15.19 7.46 -4.97
CA SER A 187 -16.14 6.88 -4.01
C SER A 187 -15.43 6.56 -2.70
N HIS A 188 -16.17 6.46 -1.60
CA HIS A 188 -15.61 6.23 -0.27
C HIS A 188 -16.26 5.01 0.38
N LEU A 189 -15.45 4.19 1.05
CA LEU A 189 -15.96 3.20 2.00
C LEU A 189 -16.45 3.93 3.26
N LYS A 190 -17.61 3.52 3.78
CA LYS A 190 -18.28 4.20 4.91
C LYS A 190 -17.91 3.64 6.27
N ASP A 191 -17.42 2.40 6.29
CA ASP A 191 -17.11 1.63 7.49
C ASP A 191 -16.14 0.50 7.13
N SER A 192 -15.58 -0.16 8.15
CA SER A 192 -14.65 -1.28 7.99
C SER A 192 -15.31 -2.66 7.81
N SER A 193 -16.63 -2.72 7.61
CA SER A 193 -17.33 -3.99 7.41
C SER A 193 -17.04 -4.58 6.03
N LEU A 194 -16.77 -5.89 6.00
CA LEU A 194 -16.63 -6.65 4.77
C LEU A 194 -17.90 -6.59 3.90
N ALA A 195 -19.09 -6.57 4.52
CA ALA A 195 -20.36 -6.50 3.80
C ALA A 195 -20.60 -5.12 3.15
N SER A 196 -20.23 -4.04 3.86
CA SER A 196 -20.31 -2.67 3.33
C SER A 196 -19.30 -2.46 2.20
N THR A 197 -18.10 -3.00 2.36
CA THR A 197 -17.06 -3.05 1.32
C THR A 197 -17.57 -3.78 0.07
N TYR A 198 -18.12 -4.98 0.23
CA TYR A 198 -18.71 -5.73 -0.89
C TYR A 198 -19.80 -4.94 -1.60
N THR A 199 -20.75 -4.38 -0.85
CA THR A 199 -21.89 -3.63 -1.40
C THR A 199 -21.43 -2.40 -2.18
N THR A 200 -20.45 -1.68 -1.66
CA THR A 200 -19.91 -0.47 -2.31
C THR A 200 -19.17 -0.83 -3.61
N LEU A 201 -18.30 -1.84 -3.56
CA LEU A 201 -17.50 -2.26 -4.70
C LEU A 201 -18.35 -2.94 -5.79
N SER A 202 -19.23 -3.87 -5.42
CA SER A 202 -20.15 -4.51 -6.37
C SER A 202 -21.05 -3.50 -7.06
N LYS A 203 -21.61 -2.51 -6.32
CA LYS A 203 -22.38 -1.42 -6.92
C LYS A 203 -21.56 -0.60 -7.92
N THR A 204 -20.31 -0.29 -7.56
CA THR A 204 -19.40 0.47 -8.44
C THR A 204 -19.11 -0.32 -9.72
N ILE A 205 -18.80 -1.61 -9.59
CA ILE A 205 -18.57 -2.53 -10.71
C ILE A 205 -19.82 -2.63 -11.59
N SER A 206 -21.00 -2.88 -11.02
CA SER A 206 -22.25 -2.99 -11.79
C SER A 206 -22.62 -1.69 -12.50
N THR A 207 -22.40 -0.54 -11.88
CA THR A 207 -22.66 0.77 -12.52
C THR A 207 -21.77 0.98 -13.74
N LEU A 208 -20.50 0.59 -13.62
CA LEU A 208 -19.53 0.71 -14.69
C LEU A 208 -19.83 -0.26 -15.84
N LEU A 209 -20.16 -1.52 -15.54
CA LEU A 209 -20.55 -2.53 -16.52
C LEU A 209 -21.87 -2.14 -17.23
N ALA A 210 -22.83 -1.56 -16.52
CA ALA A 210 -24.08 -1.09 -17.12
C ALA A 210 -23.84 0.05 -18.13
N LYS A 211 -22.86 0.92 -17.86
CA LYS A 211 -22.50 2.02 -18.76
C LYS A 211 -21.61 1.56 -19.92
N TYR A 212 -20.76 0.57 -19.70
CA TYR A 212 -19.81 0.04 -20.67
C TYR A 212 -19.78 -1.49 -20.67
N PRO A 213 -20.75 -2.17 -21.31
CA PRO A 213 -20.91 -3.63 -21.21
C PRO A 213 -19.75 -4.45 -21.77
N GLN A 214 -19.01 -3.89 -22.74
CA GLN A 214 -17.89 -4.57 -23.40
C GLN A 214 -16.53 -4.27 -22.74
N ARG A 215 -16.49 -3.36 -21.74
CA ARG A 215 -15.22 -2.99 -21.08
C ARG A 215 -14.83 -4.04 -20.05
N LYS A 216 -13.57 -4.46 -20.13
CA LYS A 216 -12.96 -5.31 -19.09
C LYS A 216 -12.68 -4.47 -17.84
N ILE A 217 -12.84 -5.07 -16.67
CA ILE A 217 -12.55 -4.40 -15.40
C ILE A 217 -11.32 -5.05 -14.75
N HIS A 218 -10.30 -4.24 -14.48
CA HIS A 218 -9.17 -4.63 -13.65
C HIS A 218 -9.32 -4.04 -12.24
N LEU A 219 -9.39 -4.91 -11.23
CA LEU A 219 -9.52 -4.51 -9.83
C LEU A 219 -8.15 -4.50 -9.15
N ILE A 220 -7.75 -3.37 -8.58
CA ILE A 220 -6.54 -3.24 -7.77
C ILE A 220 -6.94 -2.99 -6.33
N LEU A 221 -6.47 -3.84 -5.42
CA LEU A 221 -6.75 -3.75 -3.99
C LEU A 221 -5.45 -3.52 -3.22
N ASP A 222 -5.29 -2.29 -2.70
CA ASP A 222 -4.09 -1.84 -1.97
C ASP A 222 -4.28 -1.92 -0.45
N SER A 223 -3.59 -2.89 0.16
CA SER A 223 -3.58 -3.18 1.60
C SER A 223 -4.94 -3.51 2.23
N PRO A 224 -5.76 -4.43 1.63
CA PRO A 224 -7.04 -4.85 2.21
C PRO A 224 -6.89 -5.55 3.58
N THR A 225 -5.68 -5.96 3.95
CA THR A 225 -5.36 -6.52 5.28
C THR A 225 -5.63 -5.56 6.42
N LEU A 226 -5.74 -4.25 6.18
CA LEU A 226 -6.21 -3.30 7.20
C LEU A 226 -7.57 -3.74 7.77
N LEU A 227 -8.44 -4.32 6.94
CA LEU A 227 -9.75 -4.82 7.38
C LEU A 227 -9.62 -5.91 8.47
N LEU A 228 -8.57 -6.74 8.43
CA LEU A 228 -8.27 -7.69 9.50
C LEU A 228 -7.92 -6.97 10.79
N SER A 229 -7.06 -5.95 10.73
CA SER A 229 -6.63 -5.17 11.90
C SER A 229 -7.76 -4.37 12.54
N THR A 230 -8.78 -4.01 11.77
CA THR A 230 -9.94 -3.23 12.25
C THR A 230 -11.11 -4.09 12.74
N SER A 231 -11.05 -5.40 12.52
CA SER A 231 -12.07 -6.33 12.99
C SER A 231 -11.79 -6.75 14.43
N ALA A 232 -12.83 -6.81 15.26
CA ALA A 232 -12.72 -7.37 16.61
C ALA A 232 -12.39 -8.87 16.59
N SER A 233 -12.71 -9.56 15.48
CA SER A 233 -12.40 -10.97 15.25
C SER A 233 -11.81 -11.11 13.84
N PRO A 234 -10.48 -10.98 13.68
CA PRO A 234 -9.84 -11.07 12.36
C PRO A 234 -10.06 -12.47 11.77
N SER A 235 -10.50 -12.53 10.52
CA SER A 235 -10.77 -13.78 9.82
C SER A 235 -10.21 -13.72 8.40
N ALA A 236 -9.13 -14.47 8.18
CA ALA A 236 -8.52 -14.64 6.87
C ALA A 236 -9.52 -15.19 5.85
N SER A 237 -10.31 -16.20 6.25
CA SER A 237 -11.29 -16.85 5.39
C SER A 237 -12.41 -15.90 4.97
N ALA A 238 -12.94 -15.08 5.90
CA ALA A 238 -13.98 -14.10 5.57
C ALA A 238 -13.48 -13.04 4.58
N LEU A 239 -12.24 -12.56 4.76
CA LEU A 239 -11.63 -11.63 3.81
C LEU A 239 -11.38 -12.31 2.46
N SER A 240 -10.85 -13.52 2.43
CA SER A 240 -10.68 -14.30 1.19
C SER A 240 -12.00 -14.56 0.47
N SER A 241 -13.10 -14.82 1.18
CA SER A 241 -14.44 -14.95 0.59
C SER A 241 -14.93 -13.64 -0.02
N LEU A 242 -14.73 -12.50 0.64
CA LEU A 242 -15.02 -11.18 0.06
C LEU A 242 -14.27 -11.00 -1.26
N LEU A 243 -12.97 -11.27 -1.28
CA LEU A 243 -12.15 -11.13 -2.49
C LEU A 243 -12.62 -12.06 -3.60
N LEU A 244 -12.98 -13.31 -3.29
CA LEU A 244 -13.50 -14.26 -4.27
C LEU A 244 -14.81 -13.75 -4.90
N SER A 245 -15.74 -13.21 -4.09
CA SER A 245 -16.97 -12.63 -4.60
C SER A 245 -16.74 -11.39 -5.48
N LEU A 246 -15.72 -10.58 -5.18
CA LEU A 246 -15.35 -9.44 -6.05
C LEU A 246 -14.70 -9.91 -7.35
N ARG A 247 -13.82 -10.92 -7.27
CA ARG A 247 -13.15 -11.53 -8.43
C ARG A 247 -14.14 -12.11 -9.43
N SER A 248 -15.25 -12.70 -8.98
CA SER A 248 -16.29 -13.20 -9.87
C SER A 248 -17.03 -12.11 -10.67
N LEU A 249 -16.83 -10.83 -10.33
CA LEU A 249 -17.49 -9.70 -10.99
C LEU A 249 -16.56 -8.91 -11.93
N VAL A 250 -15.26 -9.23 -11.96
CA VAL A 250 -14.24 -8.47 -12.69
C VAL A 250 -13.37 -9.39 -13.54
N SER A 251 -12.70 -8.83 -14.56
CA SER A 251 -11.90 -9.62 -15.49
C SER A 251 -10.57 -10.06 -14.88
N THR A 252 -9.92 -9.19 -14.11
CA THR A 252 -8.61 -9.48 -13.50
C THR A 252 -8.47 -8.76 -12.16
N THR A 253 -7.62 -9.26 -11.27
CA THR A 253 -7.38 -8.65 -9.96
C THR A 253 -5.90 -8.58 -9.61
N THR A 254 -5.45 -7.44 -9.07
CA THR A 254 -4.13 -7.28 -8.45
C THR A 254 -4.31 -7.00 -6.96
N LEU A 255 -3.59 -7.75 -6.13
CA LEU A 255 -3.52 -7.55 -4.69
C LEU A 255 -2.17 -6.98 -4.29
N ILE A 256 -2.18 -6.01 -3.38
CA ILE A 256 -0.98 -5.49 -2.74
C ILE A 256 -1.06 -5.78 -1.26
N LEU A 257 -0.17 -6.65 -0.76
CA LEU A 257 -0.15 -7.09 0.62
C LEU A 257 1.19 -6.80 1.29
N GLU A 258 1.13 -6.37 2.55
CA GLU A 258 2.32 -6.22 3.40
C GLU A 258 2.81 -7.58 3.88
N SER A 259 4.11 -7.80 3.78
CA SER A 259 4.78 -9.09 4.00
C SER A 259 5.98 -8.97 4.96
N ASP A 260 5.95 -7.99 5.86
CA ASP A 260 6.93 -7.85 6.94
C ASP A 260 6.97 -9.09 7.83
N THR A 261 8.12 -9.33 8.46
CA THR A 261 8.33 -10.51 9.31
C THR A 261 7.25 -10.71 10.37
N PRO A 262 6.76 -9.67 11.10
CA PRO A 262 5.68 -9.85 12.08
C PRO A 262 4.37 -10.35 11.46
N PHE A 263 4.13 -10.08 10.18
CA PHE A 263 2.92 -10.47 9.47
C PHE A 263 3.00 -11.87 8.85
N LEU A 264 4.19 -12.44 8.75
CA LEU A 264 4.44 -13.78 8.19
C LEU A 264 4.95 -14.79 9.22
N SER A 265 5.44 -14.34 10.38
CA SER A 265 6.04 -15.20 11.41
C SER A 265 5.10 -16.31 11.86
N ALA A 266 3.79 -16.06 11.90
CA ALA A 266 2.79 -17.04 12.27
C ALA A 266 2.65 -18.21 11.27
N ALA A 267 3.13 -18.07 10.04
CA ALA A 267 3.18 -19.15 9.06
C ALA A 267 4.49 -19.97 9.14
N LEU A 268 5.48 -19.51 9.90
CA LEU A 268 6.76 -20.19 10.06
C LEU A 268 6.71 -21.19 11.23
N PRO A 269 7.39 -22.34 11.12
CA PRO A 269 7.47 -23.32 12.20
C PRO A 269 8.43 -22.81 13.29
N ASP A 270 7.91 -22.02 14.23
CA ASP A 270 8.64 -21.60 15.44
C ASP A 270 7.91 -22.09 16.70
N PRO A 271 8.43 -23.11 17.40
CA PRO A 271 7.80 -23.65 18.61
C PRO A 271 7.83 -22.68 19.79
N SER A 272 8.64 -21.61 19.74
CA SER A 272 8.74 -20.60 20.81
C SER A 272 7.76 -19.44 20.63
N HIS A 273 7.18 -19.29 19.44
CA HIS A 273 6.28 -18.20 19.11
C HIS A 273 4.82 -18.67 19.13
N LEU A 274 4.01 -18.08 20.01
CA LEU A 274 2.57 -18.30 20.03
C LEU A 274 1.89 -17.11 19.31
N PRO A 275 1.45 -17.28 18.05
CA PRO A 275 0.93 -16.16 17.28
C PRO A 275 -0.39 -15.64 17.85
N THR A 276 -0.55 -14.32 17.84
CA THR A 276 -1.83 -13.68 18.13
C THR A 276 -2.86 -14.01 17.05
N PRO A 277 -4.18 -13.88 17.33
CA PRO A 277 -5.21 -14.10 16.32
C PRO A 277 -5.03 -13.22 15.06
N LEU A 278 -4.51 -11.99 15.23
CA LEU A 278 -4.27 -11.09 14.12
C LEU A 278 -3.07 -11.55 13.27
N GLU A 279 -1.96 -11.94 13.89
CA GLU A 279 -0.79 -12.47 13.17
C GLU A 279 -1.14 -13.75 12.41
N ALA A 280 -1.86 -14.68 13.06
CA ALA A 280 -2.32 -15.91 12.42
C ALA A 280 -3.26 -15.63 11.25
N ALA A 281 -4.22 -14.70 11.40
CA ALA A 281 -5.13 -14.34 10.33
C ALA A 281 -4.42 -13.63 9.16
N HIS A 282 -3.49 -12.72 9.43
CA HIS A 282 -2.75 -12.04 8.37
C HIS A 282 -1.85 -13.00 7.61
N ALA A 283 -1.07 -13.83 8.32
CA ALA A 283 -0.21 -14.82 7.69
C ALA A 283 -1.00 -15.83 6.85
N ALA A 284 -2.10 -16.36 7.41
CA ALA A 284 -3.00 -17.25 6.68
C ALA A 284 -3.58 -16.59 5.42
N PHE A 285 -3.98 -15.31 5.51
CA PHE A 285 -4.51 -14.57 4.38
C PHE A 285 -3.45 -14.39 3.28
N VAL A 286 -2.24 -13.89 3.63
CA VAL A 286 -1.17 -13.67 2.64
C VAL A 286 -0.76 -14.98 1.97
N VAL A 287 -0.56 -16.06 2.73
CA VAL A 287 -0.22 -17.38 2.20
C VAL A 287 -1.32 -17.92 1.29
N GLN A 288 -2.59 -17.79 1.69
CA GLN A 288 -3.73 -18.19 0.87
C GLN A 288 -3.77 -17.40 -0.45
N GLN A 289 -3.57 -16.08 -0.41
CA GLN A 289 -3.56 -15.27 -1.62
C GLN A 289 -2.36 -15.57 -2.53
N ALA A 290 -1.20 -15.92 -1.96
CA ALA A 290 -0.06 -16.40 -2.75
C ALA A 290 -0.37 -17.70 -3.48
N HIS A 291 -1.05 -18.65 -2.82
CA HIS A 291 -1.50 -19.89 -3.45
C HIS A 291 -2.57 -19.66 -4.53
N ILE A 292 -3.40 -18.62 -4.42
CA ILE A 292 -4.47 -18.33 -5.40
C ILE A 292 -3.94 -17.52 -6.61
N SER A 293 -2.76 -16.93 -6.50
CA SER A 293 -2.23 -16.06 -7.56
C SER A 293 -1.53 -16.86 -8.66
N LYS A 294 -1.51 -16.34 -9.89
CA LYS A 294 -0.72 -16.91 -11.00
C LYS A 294 0.77 -16.58 -10.81
N TRP A 295 1.04 -15.33 -10.42
CA TRP A 295 2.37 -14.82 -10.13
C TRP A 295 2.39 -14.05 -8.81
N VAL A 296 3.52 -14.18 -8.10
CA VAL A 296 3.84 -13.43 -6.90
C VAL A 296 5.09 -12.61 -7.15
N LEU A 297 4.96 -11.28 -7.09
CA LEU A 297 6.07 -10.34 -7.18
C LEU A 297 6.37 -9.83 -5.78
N SER A 298 7.55 -10.15 -5.25
CA SER A 298 7.96 -9.80 -3.89
C SER A 298 9.14 -8.84 -3.90
N LEU A 299 8.98 -7.70 -3.22
CA LEU A 299 10.05 -6.73 -3.01
C LEU A 299 10.64 -6.89 -1.61
N ARG A 300 11.97 -6.98 -1.54
CA ARG A 300 12.72 -7.02 -0.27
C ARG A 300 13.87 -6.01 -0.30
N PRO A 301 14.25 -5.43 0.85
CA PRO A 301 15.47 -4.65 0.94
C PRO A 301 16.69 -5.57 0.73
N LEU A 302 17.85 -4.97 0.52
CA LEU A 302 19.11 -5.70 0.51
C LEU A 302 19.47 -6.15 1.93
N ASP A 303 19.88 -7.41 2.08
CA ASP A 303 20.36 -7.95 3.37
C ASP A 303 21.62 -7.22 3.88
N THR A 304 22.40 -6.64 2.97
CA THR A 304 23.61 -5.85 3.27
C THR A 304 23.31 -4.41 3.71
N GLY A 305 22.05 -3.98 3.68
CA GLY A 305 21.64 -2.61 3.97
C GLY A 305 21.53 -1.72 2.73
N LYS A 306 21.24 -0.42 2.95
CA LYS A 306 20.93 0.52 1.86
C LYS A 306 22.14 0.79 0.96
N ALA A 307 21.93 0.72 -0.36
CA ALA A 307 22.90 1.12 -1.38
C ALA A 307 22.45 2.42 -2.09
N ARG A 308 23.38 3.10 -2.76
CA ARG A 308 23.10 4.39 -3.44
C ARG A 308 22.32 4.21 -4.75
N ASP A 309 22.52 3.09 -5.41
CA ASP A 309 22.10 2.76 -6.77
C ASP A 309 21.26 1.47 -6.84
N VAL A 310 20.91 0.91 -5.68
CA VAL A 310 20.03 -0.26 -5.55
C VAL A 310 19.06 -0.01 -4.40
N SER A 311 17.77 -0.10 -4.70
CA SER A 311 16.69 0.03 -3.71
C SER A 311 16.42 -1.30 -3.01
N GLY A 312 16.52 -2.42 -3.73
CA GLY A 312 16.28 -3.74 -3.18
C GLY A 312 16.32 -4.85 -4.22
N VAL A 313 15.76 -6.00 -3.84
CA VAL A 313 15.59 -7.18 -4.68
C VAL A 313 14.10 -7.34 -5.01
N ILE A 314 13.80 -7.63 -6.28
CA ILE A 314 12.51 -8.13 -6.72
C ILE A 314 12.64 -9.62 -7.05
N ARG A 315 11.69 -10.41 -6.53
CA ARG A 315 11.52 -11.83 -6.86
C ARG A 315 10.19 -12.00 -7.57
N VAL A 316 10.20 -12.69 -8.70
CA VAL A 316 9.02 -13.13 -9.41
C VAL A 316 8.96 -14.65 -9.29
N ALA A 317 7.91 -15.15 -8.65
CA ALA A 317 7.69 -16.58 -8.42
C ALA A 317 6.30 -16.99 -8.90
N ARG A 318 6.15 -18.24 -9.32
CA ARG A 318 4.83 -18.80 -9.63
C ARG A 318 4.02 -18.88 -8.34
N GLY A 319 2.74 -18.55 -8.41
CA GLY A 319 1.81 -18.83 -7.32
C GLY A 319 1.24 -20.25 -7.42
N GLY A 320 0.36 -20.61 -6.49
CA GLY A 320 -0.21 -21.97 -6.42
C GLY A 320 -1.38 -22.22 -7.40
N ALA A 321 -1.87 -21.19 -8.08
CA ALA A 321 -2.91 -21.30 -9.11
C ALA A 321 -2.30 -21.28 -10.52
N TRP A 322 -1.05 -21.71 -10.62
CA TRP A 322 -0.40 -21.97 -11.89
C TRP A 322 -0.95 -23.31 -12.41
N ASP A 323 -1.82 -23.27 -13.42
CA ASP A 323 -2.27 -24.49 -14.10
C ASP A 323 -1.11 -25.03 -14.94
N ASP A 324 -0.66 -26.25 -14.63
CA ASP A 324 0.21 -27.05 -15.52
C ASP A 324 -0.51 -27.41 -16.83
N ASP A 325 -1.85 -27.36 -16.85
CA ASP A 325 -2.70 -27.83 -17.95
C ASP A 325 -2.78 -26.87 -19.14
N VAL A 326 -2.22 -25.67 -19.01
CA VAL A 326 -1.89 -24.84 -20.15
C VAL A 326 -0.38 -24.99 -20.34
N GLU A 327 0.01 -26.07 -21.04
CA GLU A 327 1.00 -25.90 -22.11
C GLU A 327 0.45 -24.74 -22.94
N GLU A 328 0.74 -23.50 -22.52
CA GLU A 328 0.51 -22.34 -23.35
C GLU A 328 1.40 -22.65 -24.55
N GLU A 329 0.78 -23.18 -25.60
CA GLU A 329 1.20 -23.12 -27.01
C GLU A 329 1.38 -21.65 -27.46
N GLU A 330 1.70 -20.74 -26.54
CA GLU A 330 2.42 -19.51 -26.78
C GLU A 330 3.93 -19.80 -26.77
N GLU A 331 4.36 -20.79 -27.55
CA GLU A 331 5.61 -20.68 -28.31
C GLU A 331 5.44 -19.59 -29.39
N VAL A 332 5.04 -18.38 -28.99
CA VAL A 332 4.90 -17.24 -29.89
C VAL A 332 5.96 -16.21 -29.49
N LYS A 333 7.20 -16.47 -29.95
CA LYS A 333 8.30 -15.50 -30.14
C LYS A 333 8.50 -14.37 -29.11
N GLY A 334 8.23 -14.59 -27.82
CA GLY A 334 8.40 -13.58 -26.79
C GLY A 334 8.60 -14.19 -25.41
N GLN A 335 9.85 -14.25 -24.97
CA GLN A 335 10.33 -14.54 -23.60
C GLN A 335 9.43 -15.44 -22.73
N GLU A 336 9.82 -16.71 -22.62
CA GLU A 336 9.29 -17.67 -21.64
C GLU A 336 9.23 -17.04 -20.23
N LYS A 337 8.02 -16.92 -19.66
CA LYS A 337 7.82 -16.36 -18.31
C LYS A 337 8.39 -17.33 -17.28
N LYS A 338 9.59 -17.03 -16.79
CA LYS A 338 10.30 -17.81 -15.76
C LYS A 338 10.24 -17.14 -14.41
N GLU A 339 10.54 -17.89 -13.36
CA GLU A 339 10.86 -17.26 -12.09
C GLU A 339 12.16 -16.45 -12.25
N LEU A 340 12.23 -15.28 -11.61
CA LEU A 340 13.41 -14.42 -11.70
C LEU A 340 13.69 -13.74 -10.37
N GLU A 341 14.96 -13.50 -10.09
CA GLU A 341 15.43 -12.64 -9.01
C GLU A 341 16.31 -11.55 -9.62
N ALA A 342 15.92 -10.29 -9.41
CA ALA A 342 16.62 -9.14 -9.97
C ALA A 342 16.79 -8.04 -8.92
N LEU A 343 17.76 -7.16 -9.15
CA LEU A 343 17.90 -5.92 -8.40
C LEU A 343 17.03 -4.85 -9.03
N TYR A 344 16.50 -3.94 -8.20
CA TYR A 344 15.77 -2.79 -8.70
C TYR A 344 16.25 -1.49 -8.05
N PHE A 345 16.13 -0.39 -8.78
CA PHE A 345 16.45 0.94 -8.31
C PHE A 345 15.35 1.92 -8.71
N VAL A 346 14.70 2.50 -7.70
CA VAL A 346 13.68 3.54 -7.87
C VAL A 346 14.35 4.91 -7.70
N GLN A 347 14.30 5.71 -8.76
CA GLN A 347 14.83 7.07 -8.78
C GLN A 347 13.83 8.05 -8.15
N ASN A 348 14.33 9.19 -7.64
CA ASN A 348 13.50 10.25 -7.05
C ASN A 348 12.44 10.81 -8.00
N ASP A 349 12.72 10.66 -9.29
CA ASP A 349 11.89 11.12 -10.37
C ASP A 349 10.85 10.04 -10.78
N GLY A 350 10.84 8.86 -10.17
CA GLY A 350 9.92 7.77 -10.48
C GLY A 350 10.35 6.90 -11.66
N GLY A 351 11.53 7.15 -12.23
CA GLY A 351 12.23 6.19 -13.07
C GLY A 351 12.55 4.92 -12.28
N VAL A 352 12.44 3.76 -12.92
CA VAL A 352 12.80 2.48 -12.30
C VAL A 352 13.69 1.70 -13.25
N LYS A 353 14.81 1.21 -12.72
CA LYS A 353 15.69 0.26 -13.40
C LYS A 353 15.58 -1.10 -12.71
N VAL A 354 15.59 -2.18 -13.48
CA VAL A 354 15.62 -3.56 -12.99
C VAL A 354 16.69 -4.30 -13.80
N PHE A 355 17.58 -5.01 -13.13
CA PHE A 355 18.75 -5.64 -13.73
C PHE A 355 19.14 -6.90 -12.96
N GLU A 356 19.73 -7.88 -13.64
CA GLU A 356 20.17 -9.12 -13.01
C GLU A 356 21.37 -8.90 -12.08
N ARG A 357 21.53 -9.78 -11.08
CA ARG A 357 22.71 -9.73 -10.19
C ARG A 357 23.98 -10.02 -11.00
N GLY A 358 24.86 -9.02 -11.10
CA GLY A 358 26.13 -9.13 -11.84
C GLY A 358 26.13 -8.39 -13.18
N GLU A 359 24.98 -7.94 -13.66
CA GLU A 359 24.90 -7.00 -14.78
C GLU A 359 25.22 -5.60 -14.26
N ALA A 360 26.40 -5.07 -14.61
CA ALA A 360 26.72 -3.69 -14.27
C ALA A 360 25.74 -2.76 -14.99
N SER A 361 25.03 -1.91 -14.25
CA SER A 361 24.24 -0.82 -14.83
C SER A 361 25.17 0.02 -15.69
N VAL A 362 25.16 -0.19 -17.01
CA VAL A 362 25.83 0.71 -17.94
C VAL A 362 25.18 2.08 -17.75
N GLY A 363 26.00 3.04 -17.32
CA GLY A 363 25.61 4.33 -16.73
C GLY A 363 24.61 5.13 -17.54
#